data_AF-A0A944I1A3-F1
#
_entry.id   AF-A0A944I1A3-F1
#
_cell.length_a   1.000
_cell.length_b   1.000
_cell.length_c   1.000
_cell.angle_alpha   90.00
_cell.angle_beta   90.00
_cell.angle_gamma   90.00
#
_symmetry.space_group_name_H-M   'P 1'
#
loop_
_entity.id
_entity.type
_entity.pdbx_description
1 polymer ?
#
loop_
_entity_poly.entity_id
_entity_poly.type
_entity_poly.pdbx_seq_one_letter_code
_entity_poly.pdbx_strand_id
1 'polypeptide(L)' 'MGRADFDESAPLELVDQRTARAGARVLAAPDAYGTAALFGDDVPARRTVPRRAPAAQPQADALF' A
#
# COMPACT_ATOMS: atom_id res chain seq x y z
N MET A 1 -11.85 -31.50 5.08
CA MET A 1 -11.42 -30.09 4.95
C MET A 1 -12.31 -29.25 5.84
N GLY A 2 -11.79 -28.76 6.97
CA GLY A 2 -12.56 -27.87 7.86
C GLY A 2 -12.58 -26.46 7.29
N ARG A 3 -13.74 -25.80 7.31
CA ARG A 3 -13.81 -24.37 7.02
C ARG A 3 -12.99 -23.65 8.10
N ALA A 4 -12.14 -22.71 7.69
CA ALA A 4 -11.49 -21.82 8.64
C ALA A 4 -12.58 -21.09 9.43
N ASP A 5 -12.43 -21.01 10.75
CA ASP A 5 -13.37 -20.30 11.62
C ASP A 5 -13.34 -18.82 11.24
N PHE A 6 -14.45 -18.36 10.67
CA PHE A 6 -14.63 -16.97 10.30
C PHE A 6 -15.10 -16.20 11.53
N ASP A 7 -14.43 -15.10 11.86
CA ASP A 7 -14.81 -14.25 12.98
C ASP A 7 -16.01 -13.37 12.59
N GLU A 8 -17.20 -13.76 13.05
CA GLU A 8 -18.44 -13.02 12.82
C GLU A 8 -18.48 -11.66 13.53
N SER A 9 -17.61 -11.43 14.51
CA SER A 9 -17.51 -10.15 15.22
C SER A 9 -16.62 -9.14 14.50
N ALA A 10 -15.94 -9.55 13.43
CA ALA A 10 -15.07 -8.66 12.68
C ALA A 10 -15.87 -7.52 12.01
N PRO A 11 -15.40 -6.27 12.10
CA PRO A 11 -16.08 -5.15 11.48
C PRO A 11 -16.10 -5.31 9.95
N LEU A 12 -17.29 -5.16 9.36
CA LEU A 12 -17.50 -5.23 7.91
C LEU A 12 -17.07 -3.96 7.17
N GLU A 13 -16.71 -2.92 7.92
CA GLU A 13 -16.28 -1.64 7.36
C GLU A 13 -14.88 -1.74 6.78
N LEU A 14 -14.72 -1.32 5.52
CA LEU A 14 -13.41 -1.10 4.93
C LEU A 14 -12.70 0.01 5.70
N VAL A 15 -11.38 -0.11 5.87
CA VAL A 15 -10.53 0.94 6.46
C VAL A 15 -10.92 2.28 5.84
N ASP A 16 -11.31 3.24 6.71
CA ASP A 16 -11.76 4.58 6.31
C ASP A 16 -10.90 5.09 5.15
N GLN A 17 -11.53 5.48 4.04
CA GLN A 17 -10.83 5.95 2.85
C GLN A 17 -9.87 7.11 3.16
N ARG A 18 -10.17 7.93 4.18
CA ARG A 18 -9.26 8.97 4.65
C ARG A 18 -8.00 8.39 5.27
N THR A 19 -8.13 7.34 6.09
CA THR A 19 -7.04 6.60 6.72
C THR A 19 -6.24 5.81 5.68
N ALA A 20 -6.91 5.17 4.72
CA ALA A 20 -6.27 4.47 3.61
C ALA A 20 -5.49 5.42 2.69
N ARG A 21 -6.04 6.60 2.40
CA ARG A 21 -5.39 7.63 1.56
C ARG A 21 -4.25 8.32 2.29
N ALA A 22 -4.37 8.52 3.60
CA ALA A 22 -3.29 9.04 4.43
C ALA A 22 -2.14 8.03 4.54
N GLY A 23 -2.44 6.73 4.45
CA GLY A 23 -1.48 5.64 4.32
C GLY A 23 -0.38 5.73 5.36
N ALA A 24 -0.57 5.11 6.52
CA ALA A 24 0.48 5.06 7.53
C ALA A 24 1.78 4.57 6.88
N ARG A 25 2.79 5.44 6.82
CA ARG A 25 4.09 5.10 6.25
C ARG A 25 4.75 4.13 7.21
N VAL A 26 4.68 2.85 6.89
CA VAL A 26 5.48 1.84 7.56
C VAL A 26 6.91 1.98 7.05
N LEU A 27 7.78 2.52 7.89
CA LEU A 27 9.21 2.55 7.58
C LEU A 27 9.70 1.11 7.59
N ALA A 28 10.35 0.70 6.50
CA ALA A 28 11.03 -0.58 6.46
C ALA A 28 12.12 -0.57 7.54
N ALA A 29 12.12 -1.60 8.40
CA ALA A 29 13.23 -1.81 9.32
C ALA A 29 14.51 -2.09 8.51
N PRO A 30 15.70 -1.70 9.00
CA PRO A 30 16.95 -2.06 8.38
C PRO A 30 17.06 -3.59 8.30
N ASP A 31 17.21 -4.11 7.08
CA ASP A 31 17.43 -5.53 6.82
C ASP A 31 18.94 -5.78 6.65
N ALA A 32 19.43 -6.88 7.22
CA ALA A 32 20.81 -7.35 7.04
C ALA A 32 21.16 -7.61 5.56
N TYR A 33 20.15 -7.88 4.73
CA TYR A 33 20.29 -8.01 3.27
C TYR A 33 19.70 -6.82 2.50
N GLY A 34 19.47 -5.71 3.19
CA GLY A 34 18.96 -4.47 2.59
C GLY A 34 19.95 -3.84 1.62
N THR A 35 19.51 -2.85 0.85
CA THR A 35 20.34 -2.18 -0.15
C THR A 35 21.57 -1.49 0.45
N ALA A 36 21.56 -1.16 1.75
CA ALA A 36 22.73 -0.67 2.47
C ALA A 36 23.91 -1.65 2.43
N ALA A 37 23.66 -2.97 2.42
CA ALA A 37 24.73 -3.97 2.27
C ALA A 37 25.38 -3.95 0.88
N LEU A 38 24.68 -3.44 -0.13
CA LEU A 38 25.16 -3.37 -1.52
C LEU A 38 25.84 -2.04 -1.85
N PHE A 39 25.40 -0.94 -1.24
CA PHE A 39 25.82 0.43 -1.59
C PHE A 39 26.51 1.18 -0.44
N GLY A 40 26.58 0.60 0.76
CA GLY A 40 27.09 1.27 1.95
C GLY A 40 26.18 2.41 2.42
N ASP A 41 26.77 3.44 3.02
CA ASP A 41 26.05 4.62 3.52
C ASP A 41 25.67 5.63 2.43
N ASP A 42 26.16 5.43 1.20
CA ASP A 42 25.91 6.33 0.07
C ASP A 42 24.55 6.01 -0.56
N VAL A 43 23.49 6.46 0.09
CA VAL A 43 22.11 6.27 -0.39
C VAL A 43 21.80 7.35 -1.43
N PRO A 44 21.51 6.99 -2.70
CA PRO A 44 21.22 7.99 -3.72
C PRO A 44 19.96 8.78 -3.35
N ALA A 45 20.08 10.10 -3.40
CA ALA A 45 18.97 11.00 -3.09
C ALA A 45 17.76 10.69 -3.99
N ARG A 46 16.58 10.51 -3.36
CA ARG A 46 15.34 10.20 -4.07
C ARG A 46 14.96 11.37 -4.98
N ARG A 47 15.10 11.19 -6.30
CA ARG A 47 14.70 12.21 -7.29
C ARG A 47 13.18 12.30 -7.33
N THR A 48 12.66 13.53 -7.29
CA THR A 48 11.23 13.81 -7.47
C THR A 48 10.85 13.44 -8.91
N VAL A 49 10.07 12.39 -9.08
CA VAL A 49 9.56 11.95 -10.38
C VAL A 49 8.16 12.54 -10.57
N PRO A 50 7.78 13.03 -11.77
CA PRO A 50 6.43 13.50 -12.03
C PRO A 50 5.40 12.42 -11.66
N ARG A 51 4.46 12.80 -10.78
CA ARG A 51 3.39 11.92 -10.31
C ARG A 51 2.45 11.63 -11.48
N ARG A 52 2.29 10.35 -11.82
CA ARG A 52 1.29 9.93 -12.82
C ARG A 52 -0.10 10.27 -12.28
N ALA A 53 -0.91 10.92 -13.11
CA ALA A 53 -2.31 11.20 -12.75
C ALA A 53 -3.05 9.88 -12.50
N PRO A 54 -3.98 9.84 -11.52
CA PRO A 54 -4.81 8.66 -11.31
C PRO A 54 -5.57 8.33 -12.59
N ALA A 55 -5.65 7.05 -12.94
CA ALA A 55 -6.47 6.58 -14.05
C ALA A 55 -7.94 6.94 -13.76
N ALA A 56 -8.66 7.40 -14.79
CA ALA A 56 -10.09 7.67 -14.68
C ALA A 56 -10.80 6.40 -14.20
N GLN A 57 -11.76 6.56 -13.28
CA GLN A 57 -12.58 5.46 -12.79
C GLN A 57 -13.35 4.85 -13.98
N PRO A 58 -13.44 3.51 -14.09
CA PRO A 58 -14.29 2.90 -15.10
C PRO A 58 -15.73 3.36 -14.86
N GLN A 59 -16.32 3.97 -15.88
CA GLN A 59 -17.69 4.45 -15.88
C GLN A 59 -18.62 3.24 -15.73
N ALA A 60 -19.27 3.12 -14.58
CA ALA A 60 -20.06 1.94 -14.21
C ALA A 60 -21.41 1.84 -14.96
N ASP A 61 -21.77 2.82 -15.79
CA ASP A 61 -23.10 2.90 -16.40
C ASP A 61 -23.02 2.89 -17.94
N ALA A 62 -22.64 1.76 -18.50
CA ALA A 62 -22.82 1.46 -19.93
C ALA A 62 -23.54 0.13 -20.17
N LEU A 63 -24.26 -0.39 -19.17
CA LEU A 63 -24.98 -1.65 -19.27
C LEU A 63 -26.32 -1.64 -18.51
N PHE A 64 -27.15 -0.60 -18.64
CA PHE A 64 -28.61 -0.71 -18.58
C PHE A 64 -29.25 0.41 -19.40
#